data_AF-A0A850BDQ7-F1
#
_entry.id   AF-A0A850BDQ7-F1
#
_cell.length_a   1.000
_cell.length_b   1.000
_cell.length_c   1.000
_cell.angle_alpha   90.00
_cell.angle_beta   90.00
_cell.angle_gamma   90.00
#
_symmetry.space_group_name_H-M   'P 1'
#
loop_
_entity.id
_entity.type
_entity.pdbx_description
1 polymer ?
#
loop_
_entity_poly.entity_id
_entity_poly.type
_entity_poly.pdbx_seq_one_letter_code
_entity_poly.pdbx_strand_id
1 'polypeptide(L)'
;MPTPAEMKRALIQAGFEVYATRGDIVHLAERVRENLIMDAGIFVKSASPTVGFVVRAQRSDFPNEDEEQLLDRARNLGRAALDRGFEEVKTAVREVRDPGDGARTLDTWCEVSFEKAVGDVGAVLDEVRFAFSFEKAVSPR
;
A
#
# COMPACT_ATOMS: atom_id res chain seq x y z
N MET A 1 0.61 20.75 12.06
CA MET A 1 0.72 19.55 11.20
C MET A 1 1.99 19.69 10.37
N PRO A 2 2.80 18.64 10.23
CA PRO A 2 4.01 18.69 9.42
C PRO A 2 3.66 18.88 7.95
N THR A 3 4.43 19.70 7.24
CA THR A 3 4.35 19.82 5.79
C THR A 3 4.79 18.52 5.11
N PRO A 4 4.44 18.29 3.83
CA PRO A 4 4.91 17.12 3.09
C PRO A 4 6.45 17.04 3.04
N ALA A 5 7.12 18.19 2.99
CA ALA A 5 8.59 18.28 2.97
C ALA A 5 9.22 17.88 4.31
N GLU A 6 8.62 18.30 5.44
CA GLU A 6 9.04 17.90 6.78
C GLU A 6 8.79 16.41 7.02
N MET A 7 7.63 15.90 6.59
CA MET A 7 7.30 14.48 6.67
C MET A 7 8.29 13.64 5.86
N LYS A 8 8.54 14.02 4.62
CA LYS A 8 9.55 13.39 3.75
C LYS A 8 10.93 13.37 4.42
N ARG A 9 11.35 14.50 5.00
CA ARG A 9 12.65 14.60 5.69
C ARG A 9 12.72 13.65 6.88
N ALA A 10 11.68 13.61 7.70
CA ALA A 10 11.62 12.72 8.87
C ALA A 10 11.68 11.24 8.47
N LEU A 11 10.95 10.85 7.43
CA LEU A 11 10.96 9.48 6.90
C LEU A 11 12.35 9.07 6.38
N ILE A 12 13.01 9.94 5.62
CA ILE A 12 14.38 9.70 5.13
C ILE A 12 15.37 9.60 6.29
N GLN A 13 15.28 10.48 7.28
CA GLN A 13 16.14 10.44 8.47
C GLN A 13 15.94 9.17 9.30
N ALA A 14 14.72 8.60 9.29
CA ALA A 14 14.41 7.33 9.92
C ALA A 14 14.85 6.10 9.09
N GLY A 15 15.45 6.31 7.91
CA GLY A 15 15.99 5.25 7.05
C GLY A 15 15.03 4.72 5.99
N PHE A 16 13.86 5.35 5.79
CA PHE A 16 12.92 4.96 4.75
C PHE A 16 13.28 5.57 3.40
N GLU A 17 13.07 4.80 2.34
CA GLU A 17 13.19 5.29 0.97
C GLU A 17 11.87 5.85 0.47
N VAL A 18 11.90 7.11 0.02
CA VAL A 18 10.72 7.82 -0.50
C VAL A 18 10.68 7.66 -2.01
N TYR A 19 9.64 7.01 -2.51
CA TYR A 19 9.42 6.81 -3.95
C TYR A 19 8.95 8.10 -4.63
N ALA A 20 7.90 8.71 -4.10
CA ALA A 20 7.27 9.88 -4.70
C ALA A 20 6.60 10.73 -3.64
N THR A 21 6.42 12.01 -3.95
CA THR A 21 5.55 12.91 -3.18
C THR A 21 4.55 13.51 -4.14
N ARG A 22 3.25 13.32 -3.86
CA ARG A 22 2.14 13.77 -4.70
C ARG A 22 1.18 14.59 -3.84
N GLY A 23 1.24 15.91 -4.00
CA GLY A 23 0.53 16.83 -3.10
C GLY A 23 0.94 16.58 -1.65
N ASP A 24 -0.04 16.26 -0.81
CA ASP A 24 0.17 16.01 0.62
C ASP A 24 0.54 14.57 0.99
N ILE A 25 0.73 13.70 -0.01
CA ILE A 25 0.98 12.27 0.17
C ILE A 25 2.44 11.94 -0.16
N VAL A 26 3.13 11.32 0.79
CA VAL A 26 4.47 10.76 0.63
C VAL A 26 4.35 9.25 0.45
N HIS A 27 4.75 8.73 -0.70
CA HIS A 27 4.77 7.29 -0.98
C HIS A 27 6.13 6.69 -0.67
N LEU A 28 6.14 5.52 -0.04
CA LEU A 28 7.36 4.83 0.37
C LEU A 28 7.65 3.64 -0.55
N ALA A 29 8.94 3.37 -0.75
CA ALA A 29 9.39 2.22 -1.51
C ALA A 29 9.48 1.00 -0.58
N GLU A 30 8.78 -0.09 -0.92
CA GLU A 30 8.75 -1.28 -0.08
C GLU A 30 9.89 -2.27 -0.37
N ARG A 31 10.50 -2.22 -1.56
CA ARG A 31 11.60 -3.10 -1.97
C ARG A 31 12.60 -2.39 -2.89
N VAL A 32 13.89 -2.59 -2.60
CA VAL A 32 15.03 -2.38 -3.52
C VAL A 32 15.49 -3.76 -3.99
N ARG A 33 14.77 -4.38 -4.94
CA ARG A 33 15.33 -5.54 -5.68
C ARG A 33 15.51 -5.11 -7.12
N GLU A 34 16.60 -5.59 -7.73
CA GLU A 34 17.15 -5.21 -9.05
C GLU A 34 16.16 -5.32 -10.24
N ASN A 35 14.93 -5.82 -10.02
CA ASN A 35 13.93 -6.10 -11.03
C ASN A 35 12.64 -5.27 -10.79
N LEU A 36 12.72 -4.01 -11.20
CA LEU A 36 11.73 -2.96 -11.61
C LEU A 36 10.18 -3.11 -11.48
N ILE A 37 9.60 -4.06 -10.74
CA ILE A 37 8.17 -4.04 -10.42
C ILE A 37 8.03 -3.64 -8.95
N MET A 38 7.91 -2.34 -8.70
CA MET A 38 7.94 -1.76 -7.36
C MET A 38 6.53 -1.58 -6.81
N ASP A 39 6.16 -2.39 -5.82
CA ASP A 39 4.92 -2.24 -5.06
C ASP A 39 5.12 -1.10 -4.04
N ALA A 40 4.65 0.11 -4.37
CA ALA A 40 4.61 1.24 -3.45
C ALA A 40 3.21 1.32 -2.81
N GLY A 41 2.87 0.32 -2.02
CA GLY A 41 1.60 0.21 -1.32
C GLY A 41 1.52 1.10 -0.08
N ILE A 42 2.66 1.46 0.54
CA ILE A 42 2.68 2.30 1.75
C ILE A 42 2.75 3.80 1.43
N PHE A 43 1.93 4.59 2.11
CA PHE A 43 1.89 6.04 1.97
C PHE A 43 1.60 6.75 3.30
N VAL A 44 2.00 8.02 3.37
CA VAL A 44 1.75 8.91 4.52
C VAL A 44 1.11 10.20 4.03
N LYS A 45 -0.07 10.54 4.55
CA LYS A 45 -0.71 11.85 4.35
C LYS A 45 -0.18 12.82 5.41
N SER A 46 0.25 14.01 5.01
CA SER A 46 0.93 14.97 5.89
C SER A 46 0.01 16.06 6.46
N ALA A 47 -0.96 16.55 5.68
CA ALA A 47 -1.93 17.56 6.11
C ALA A 47 -2.81 17.07 7.29
N SER A 48 -3.21 15.80 7.24
CA SER A 48 -3.73 15.03 8.35
C SER A 48 -2.83 13.80 8.49
N PRO A 49 -1.94 13.72 9.50
CA PRO A 49 -1.02 12.61 9.69
C PRO A 49 -1.79 11.30 9.72
N THR A 50 -1.69 10.58 8.61
CA THR A 50 -2.37 9.31 8.39
C THR A 50 -1.38 8.41 7.70
N VAL A 51 -1.17 7.22 8.26
CA VAL A 51 -0.41 6.16 7.62
C VAL A 51 -1.39 5.25 6.92
N GLY A 52 -1.10 4.91 5.67
CA GLY A 52 -1.90 3.97 4.91
C GLY A 52 -1.06 2.97 4.16
N PHE A 53 -1.66 1.83 3.86
CA PHE A 53 -1.08 0.83 2.99
C PHE A 53 -2.14 0.13 2.14
N VAL A 54 -1.72 -0.42 1.01
CA VAL A 54 -2.58 -1.20 0.11
C VAL A 54 -2.11 -2.64 0.06
N VAL A 55 -3.02 -3.58 0.27
CA VAL A 55 -2.80 -5.01 0.04
C VAL A 55 -3.59 -5.47 -1.18
N ARG A 56 -3.09 -6.46 -1.92
CA ARG A 56 -3.74 -6.96 -3.12
C ARG A 56 -3.73 -8.47 -3.25
N ALA A 57 -4.71 -8.99 -3.99
CA ALA A 57 -4.66 -10.29 -4.65
C ALA A 57 -4.83 -10.07 -6.16
N GLN A 58 -4.30 -10.97 -6.98
CA GLN A 58 -4.35 -10.84 -8.44
C GLN A 58 -4.92 -12.11 -9.09
N ARG A 59 -5.67 -11.93 -10.18
CA ARG A 59 -6.38 -13.02 -10.87
C ARG A 59 -5.43 -14.08 -11.40
N SER A 60 -4.25 -13.68 -11.88
CA SER A 60 -3.24 -14.61 -12.38
C SER A 60 -2.79 -15.66 -11.35
N ASP A 61 -2.75 -15.31 -10.07
CA ASP A 61 -2.39 -16.21 -8.97
C ASP A 61 -3.55 -17.12 -8.54
N PHE A 62 -4.79 -16.69 -8.77
CA PHE A 62 -6.01 -17.41 -8.37
C PHE A 62 -7.03 -17.43 -9.53
N PRO A 63 -6.75 -18.18 -10.62
CA PRO A 63 -7.51 -18.09 -11.87
C PRO A 63 -8.97 -18.53 -11.76
N ASN A 64 -9.29 -19.36 -10.75
CA ASN A 64 -10.63 -19.92 -10.55
C ASN A 64 -11.48 -19.10 -9.57
N GLU A 65 -10.95 -18.01 -9.02
CA GLU A 65 -11.66 -17.19 -8.04
C GLU A 65 -12.25 -15.95 -8.69
N ASP A 66 -13.39 -15.50 -8.18
CA ASP A 66 -14.01 -14.24 -8.58
C ASP A 66 -13.42 -13.03 -7.83
N GLU A 67 -13.89 -11.83 -8.16
CA GLU A 67 -13.37 -10.59 -7.59
C GLU A 67 -13.65 -10.47 -6.08
N GLU A 68 -14.79 -10.98 -5.60
CA GLU A 68 -15.14 -10.94 -4.18
C GLU A 68 -14.21 -11.83 -3.37
N GLN A 69 -13.94 -13.04 -3.87
CA GLN A 69 -12.98 -13.97 -3.28
C GLN A 69 -11.56 -13.39 -3.25
N LEU A 70 -11.13 -12.73 -4.33
CA LEU A 70 -9.84 -12.04 -4.39
C LEU A 70 -9.76 -10.88 -3.39
N LEU A 71 -10.81 -10.07 -3.26
CA LEU A 71 -10.89 -9.00 -2.26
C LEU A 71 -10.83 -9.56 -0.84
N ASP A 72 -11.50 -10.68 -0.56
CA ASP A 72 -11.43 -11.33 0.75
C ASP A 72 -10.02 -11.85 1.07
N ARG A 73 -9.30 -12.39 0.09
CA ARG A 73 -7.89 -12.76 0.26
C ARG A 73 -7.02 -11.55 0.59
N ALA A 74 -7.17 -10.46 -0.16
CA ALA A 74 -6.44 -9.23 0.08
C ALA A 74 -6.75 -8.67 1.48
N ARG A 75 -8.03 -8.62 1.86
CA ARG A 75 -8.49 -8.19 3.19
C ARG A 75 -7.88 -9.03 4.31
N ASN A 76 -7.83 -10.35 4.14
CA ASN A 76 -7.22 -11.25 5.12
C ASN A 76 -5.72 -10.97 5.34
N LEU A 77 -5.00 -10.49 4.32
CA LEU A 77 -3.59 -10.11 4.44
C LEU A 77 -3.40 -8.88 5.35
N GLY A 78 -4.33 -7.91 5.27
CA GLY A 78 -4.33 -6.69 6.09
C GLY A 78 -4.98 -6.85 7.47
N ARG A 79 -5.61 -7.99 7.77
CA ARG A 79 -6.47 -8.17 8.95
C ARG A 79 -5.79 -7.84 10.28
N ALA A 80 -4.50 -8.16 10.42
CA ALA A 80 -3.74 -7.86 11.63
C ALA A 80 -3.58 -6.35 11.90
N ALA A 81 -3.79 -5.49 10.90
CA ALA A 81 -3.74 -4.05 11.08
C ALA A 81 -4.98 -3.51 11.82
N LEU A 82 -6.11 -4.23 11.77
CA LEU A 82 -7.33 -3.85 12.50
C LEU A 82 -7.09 -3.84 14.01
N ASP A 83 -6.37 -4.83 14.53
CA ASP A 83 -5.98 -4.91 15.96
C ASP A 83 -5.07 -3.75 16.39
N ARG A 84 -4.42 -3.10 15.42
CA ARG A 84 -3.56 -1.93 15.62
C ARG A 84 -4.29 -0.60 15.39
N GLY A 85 -5.59 -0.64 15.10
CA GLY A 85 -6.43 0.54 14.90
C GLY A 85 -6.35 1.14 13.48
N PHE A 86 -5.92 0.36 12.49
CA PHE A 86 -6.19 0.72 11.09
C PHE A 86 -7.63 0.36 10.74
N GLU A 87 -8.19 1.12 9.81
CA GLU A 87 -9.52 0.88 9.27
C GLU A 87 -9.41 0.56 7.78
N GLU A 88 -10.24 -0.36 7.29
CA GLU A 88 -10.44 -0.55 5.86
C GLU A 88 -11.21 0.66 5.31
N VAL A 89 -10.57 1.43 4.42
CA VAL A 89 -11.15 2.67 3.90
C VAL A 89 -11.60 2.57 2.45
N LYS A 90 -11.08 1.59 1.70
CA LYS A 90 -11.36 1.45 0.27
C LYS A 90 -11.07 0.05 -0.25
N THR A 91 -11.91 -0.42 -1.15
CA THR A 91 -11.63 -1.52 -2.08
C THR A 91 -11.53 -1.00 -3.51
N ALA A 92 -10.74 -1.66 -4.35
CA ALA A 92 -10.64 -1.33 -5.76
C ALA A 92 -10.35 -2.58 -6.60
N VAL A 93 -10.98 -2.68 -7.76
CA VAL A 93 -10.63 -3.64 -8.81
C VAL A 93 -9.93 -2.87 -9.92
N ARG A 94 -8.69 -3.25 -10.22
CA ARG A 94 -7.83 -2.57 -11.18
C ARG A 94 -7.36 -3.54 -12.24
N GLU A 95 -7.71 -3.25 -13.48
CA GLU A 95 -7.16 -3.98 -14.62
C GLU A 95 -5.73 -3.54 -14.90
N VAL A 96 -4.83 -4.51 -15.03
CA VAL A 96 -3.47 -4.31 -15.52
C VAL A 96 -3.53 -4.43 -17.03
N ARG A 97 -3.47 -3.31 -17.73
CA ARG A 97 -3.50 -3.26 -19.19
C ARG A 97 -2.10 -3.45 -19.77
N ASP A 98 -2.02 -4.05 -20.96
CA ASP A 98 -0.77 -4.17 -21.70
C ASP A 98 -0.28 -2.78 -22.14
N PRO A 99 0.96 -2.36 -21.80
CA PRO A 99 1.48 -1.07 -22.24
C PRO A 99 1.57 -0.90 -23.76
N GLY A 100 1.72 -2.00 -24.50
CA GLY A 100 1.76 -2.03 -25.96
C GLY A 100 0.39 -2.17 -26.62
N ASP A 101 -0.62 -2.62 -25.88
CA ASP A 101 -2.00 -2.78 -26.34
C ASP A 101 -3.02 -2.52 -25.21
N GLY A 102 -3.48 -1.27 -25.10
CA GLY A 102 -4.39 -0.85 -24.03
C GLY A 102 -5.76 -1.56 -24.03
N ALA A 103 -6.14 -2.25 -25.12
CA ALA A 103 -7.36 -3.05 -25.16
C ALA A 103 -7.18 -4.40 -24.47
N ARG A 104 -5.94 -4.90 -24.38
CA ARG A 104 -5.62 -6.17 -23.75
C ARG A 104 -5.45 -6.00 -22.23
N THR A 105 -6.20 -6.78 -21.47
CA THR A 105 -6.00 -6.94 -20.02
C THR A 105 -5.02 -8.09 -19.79
N LEU A 106 -3.91 -7.80 -19.12
CA LEU A 106 -2.89 -8.77 -18.70
C LEU A 106 -3.27 -9.45 -17.39
N ASP A 107 -3.84 -8.70 -16.45
CA ASP A 107 -4.24 -9.19 -15.14
C ASP A 107 -5.33 -8.30 -14.52
N THR A 108 -5.92 -8.75 -13.42
CA THR A 108 -6.84 -7.97 -12.60
C THR A 108 -6.38 -8.02 -11.15
N TRP A 109 -6.10 -6.85 -10.57
CA TRP A 109 -5.73 -6.68 -9.18
C TRP A 109 -6.94 -6.28 -8.36
N CYS A 110 -7.19 -7.00 -7.27
CA CYS A 110 -8.18 -6.66 -6.26
C CYS A 110 -7.44 -6.12 -5.03
N GLU A 111 -7.60 -4.83 -4.78
CA GLU A 111 -6.86 -4.05 -3.79
C GLU A 111 -7.76 -3.65 -2.62
N VAL A 112 -7.21 -3.70 -1.41
CA VAL A 112 -7.85 -3.22 -0.17
C VAL A 112 -6.89 -2.24 0.50
N SER A 113 -7.38 -1.05 0.80
CA SER A 113 -6.61 0.02 1.44
C SER A 113 -6.98 0.15 2.90
N PHE A 114 -5.95 0.22 3.74
CA PHE A 114 -6.07 0.43 5.18
C PHE A 114 -5.43 1.76 5.56
N GLU A 115 -6.06 2.50 6.45
CA GLU A 115 -5.54 3.77 6.94
C GLU A 115 -5.69 3.91 8.46
N LYS A 116 -4.75 4.61 9.09
CA LYS A 116 -4.77 4.96 10.50
C LYS A 116 -4.35 6.41 10.67
N ALA A 117 -5.23 7.22 11.25
CA ALA A 117 -4.87 8.56 11.71
C ALA A 117 -3.94 8.46 12.93
N VAL A 118 -2.91 9.30 12.96
CA VAL A 118 -1.91 9.33 14.02
C VAL A 118 -1.67 10.76 14.51
N GLY A 119 -1.24 10.90 15.76
CA GLY A 119 -1.15 12.22 16.41
C GLY A 119 0.10 13.02 16.06
N ASP A 120 1.22 12.35 15.78
CA ASP A 120 2.52 12.98 15.60
C ASP A 120 3.45 12.17 14.67
N VAL A 121 4.59 12.78 14.33
CA VAL A 121 5.58 12.17 13.43
C VAL A 121 6.21 10.92 14.03
N GLY A 122 6.40 10.83 15.35
CA GLY A 122 6.94 9.62 15.99
C GLY A 122 6.00 8.44 15.77
N ALA A 123 4.71 8.64 16.01
CA ALA A 123 3.67 7.66 15.74
C ALA A 123 3.60 7.28 14.25
N VAL A 124 3.75 8.25 13.32
CA VAL A 124 3.86 7.95 11.88
C VAL A 124 4.98 6.94 11.63
N LEU A 125 6.18 7.18 12.16
CA LEU A 125 7.32 6.31 11.92
C LEU A 125 7.08 4.89 12.45
N ASP A 126 6.46 4.75 13.62
CA ASP A 126 6.14 3.44 14.21
C ASP A 126 5.08 2.69 13.39
N GLU A 127 4.06 3.38 12.90
CA GLU A 127 3.02 2.77 12.06
C GLU A 127 3.54 2.44 10.66
N VAL A 128 4.47 3.24 10.11
CA VAL A 128 5.16 2.90 8.86
C VAL A 128 5.99 1.62 9.04
N ARG A 129 6.79 1.49 10.13
CA ARG A 129 7.55 0.27 10.40
C ARG A 129 6.65 -0.96 10.47
N PHE A 130 5.51 -0.83 11.12
CA PHE A 130 4.50 -1.88 11.16
C PHE A 130 3.95 -2.19 9.76
N ALA A 131 3.58 -1.18 8.97
CA ALA A 131 3.10 -1.41 7.61
C ALA A 131 4.14 -2.19 6.76
N PHE A 132 5.44 -1.91 6.92
CA PHE A 132 6.52 -2.64 6.26
C PHE A 132 6.66 -4.12 6.71
N SER A 133 6.07 -4.53 7.83
CA SER A 133 6.24 -5.91 8.35
C SER A 133 5.35 -6.96 7.69
N PHE A 134 4.41 -6.55 6.82
CA PHE A 134 3.48 -7.46 6.14
C PHE A 134 3.78 -7.56 4.66
N GLU A 135 3.47 -8.70 4.06
CA GLU A 135 3.37 -8.79 2.62
C GLU A 135 2.23 -7.88 2.12
N LYS A 136 2.36 -7.37 0.90
CA LYS A 136 1.34 -6.53 0.24
C LYS A 136 0.63 -7.25 -0.90
N ALA A 137 1.14 -8.39 -1.32
CA ALA A 137 0.51 -9.23 -2.32
C ALA A 137 0.28 -10.61 -1.71
N VAL A 138 -0.93 -11.14 -1.88
CA VAL A 138 -1.25 -12.50 -1.50
C VAL A 138 -0.51 -13.45 -2.44
N SER A 139 0.34 -14.31 -1.88
CA SER A 139 1.04 -15.34 -2.65
C SER A 139 0.15 -16.58 -2.87
N PRO A 140 0.18 -17.22 -4.05
CA PRO A 140 -0.41 -18.55 -4.23
C PRO A 140 0.34 -19.55 -3.34
N ARG A 141 -0.38 -20.50 -2.74
CA ARG A 141 0.19 -21.55 -1.88
C ARG A 141 0.80 -22.69 -2.69
#